data_AF-A0A941Z146-F1
#
_entry.id   AF-A0A941Z146-F1
#
_cell.length_a   1.000
_cell.length_b   1.000
_cell.length_c   1.000
_cell.angle_alpha   90.00
_cell.angle_beta   90.00
_cell.angle_gamma   90.00
#
_symmetry.space_group_name_H-M   'P 1'
#
loop_
_entity.id
_entity.type
_entity.pdbx_description
1 polymer ?
#
loop_
_entity_poly.entity_id
_entity_poly.type
_entity_poly.pdbx_seq_one_letter_code
_entity_poly.pdbx_strand_id
1 'polypeptide(L)'
;MPPPLPGRDPAALLARTRAQLHGHGDLWVFGYASLIWRQEFDAVEHRSARVHGWHRALRMRSRVNRGTPQQPGLVFALMPGGACRGVVFRLRRETADAELEQLWAREMPTGVYDPRWLPAATPQGTVHALAFTLGRRSEAYMGRIPDEQMLHILRHASGRYGTTLQYLAATAQALRERGVHDREVQRLMRLAQAHGLL
;
A
#
# COMPACT_ATOMS: atom_id res chain seq x y z
N MET A 1 18.62 -8.27 -0.80
CA MET A 1 17.48 -7.51 -1.36
C MET A 1 17.54 -7.63 -2.88
N PRO A 2 16.41 -7.79 -3.60
CA PRO A 2 16.42 -7.66 -5.06
C PRO A 2 16.98 -6.30 -5.48
N PRO A 3 17.69 -6.21 -6.63
CA PRO A 3 18.23 -4.95 -7.11
C PRO A 3 17.10 -3.97 -7.49
N PRO A 4 17.38 -2.65 -7.52
CA PRO A 4 16.49 -1.66 -8.10
C PRO A 4 16.00 -2.01 -9.50
N LEU A 5 14.77 -1.59 -9.82
CA LEU A 5 14.27 -1.68 -11.19
C LEU A 5 15.10 -0.77 -12.12
N PRO A 6 15.39 -1.18 -13.36
CA PRO A 6 16.13 -0.37 -14.31
C PRO A 6 15.56 1.04 -14.45
N GLY A 7 16.41 2.06 -14.37
CA GLY A 7 16.01 3.47 -14.44
C GLY A 7 15.24 4.00 -13.23
N ARG A 8 15.11 3.21 -12.15
CA ARG A 8 14.39 3.59 -10.93
C ARG A 8 15.28 3.46 -9.70
N ASP A 9 16.16 4.44 -9.49
CA ASP A 9 17.00 4.53 -8.30
C ASP A 9 16.18 4.95 -7.06
N PRO A 10 16.05 4.09 -6.03
CA PRO A 10 15.34 4.42 -4.80
C PRO A 10 15.94 5.62 -4.06
N ALA A 11 17.26 5.81 -4.11
CA ALA A 11 17.94 6.91 -3.41
C ALA A 11 17.60 8.26 -4.07
N ALA A 12 17.68 8.35 -5.40
CA ALA A 12 17.22 9.52 -6.14
C ALA A 12 15.73 9.82 -5.91
N LEU A 13 14.86 8.80 -5.85
CA LEU A 13 13.44 8.99 -5.55
C LEU A 13 13.20 9.50 -4.11
N LEU A 14 13.98 9.02 -3.14
CA LEU A 14 13.93 9.52 -1.75
C LEU A 14 14.32 10.99 -1.69
N ALA A 15 15.46 11.35 -2.30
CA ALA A 15 15.95 12.73 -2.32
C ALA A 15 14.92 13.70 -2.94
N ARG A 16 14.30 13.29 -4.06
CA ARG A 16 13.21 14.07 -4.69
C ARG A 16 11.99 14.20 -3.77
N THR A 17 11.62 13.15 -3.07
CA THR A 17 10.47 13.15 -2.15
C THR A 17 10.71 14.04 -0.94
N ARG A 18 11.93 14.01 -0.38
CA ARG A 18 12.38 14.93 0.68
C ARG A 18 12.32 16.39 0.24
N ALA A 19 12.83 16.70 -0.95
CA ALA A 19 12.78 18.07 -1.48
C ALA A 19 11.35 18.59 -1.62
N GLN A 20 10.39 17.73 -1.95
CA GLN A 20 8.97 18.09 -2.05
C GLN A 20 8.28 18.26 -0.69
N LEU A 21 8.72 17.55 0.35
CA LEU A 21 8.16 17.67 1.71
C LEU A 21 8.24 19.10 2.23
N HIS A 22 9.32 19.84 1.94
CA HIS A 22 9.49 21.23 2.37
C HIS A 22 8.32 22.14 1.94
N GLY A 23 7.60 21.81 0.86
CA GLY A 23 6.41 22.55 0.41
C GLY A 23 5.10 22.14 1.09
N HIS A 24 5.09 21.09 1.90
CA HIS A 24 3.87 20.48 2.47
C HIS A 24 3.76 20.58 4.00
N GLY A 25 4.81 21.04 4.69
CA GLY A 25 4.83 21.16 6.15
C GLY A 25 5.20 19.85 6.84
N ASP A 26 4.35 19.38 7.75
CA ASP A 26 4.58 18.12 8.47
C ASP A 26 4.51 16.90 7.54
N LEU A 27 5.32 15.87 7.86
CA LEU A 27 5.28 14.61 7.14
C LEU A 27 4.03 13.81 7.51
N TRP A 28 3.08 13.76 6.57
CA TRP A 28 1.94 12.86 6.63
C TRP A 28 2.15 11.66 5.69
N VAL A 29 1.80 10.46 6.15
CA VAL A 29 1.86 9.22 5.35
C VAL A 29 0.45 8.66 5.19
N PHE A 30 0.04 8.38 3.95
CA PHE A 30 -1.25 7.77 3.66
C PHE A 30 -1.16 6.25 3.65
N GLY A 31 -1.69 5.62 4.69
CA GLY A 31 -1.87 4.18 4.79
C GLY A 31 -3.17 3.72 4.12
N TYR A 32 -3.02 2.94 3.05
CA TYR A 32 -4.15 2.29 2.38
C TYR A 32 -4.16 0.77 2.53
N ALA A 33 -3.14 0.11 3.07
CA ALA A 33 -3.14 -1.34 3.22
C ALA A 33 -2.38 -1.80 4.47
N SER A 34 -1.21 -2.43 4.33
CA SER A 34 -0.39 -2.90 5.47
C SER A 34 -0.11 -1.81 6.49
N LEU A 35 0.12 -0.57 6.05
CA LEU A 35 0.37 0.55 6.95
C LEU A 35 -0.80 0.84 7.92
N ILE A 36 -2.01 0.36 7.64
CA ILE A 36 -3.16 0.53 8.53
C ILE A 36 -3.03 -0.36 9.79
N TRP A 37 -2.41 -1.53 9.68
CA TRP A 37 -2.30 -2.52 10.78
C TRP A 37 -0.85 -2.88 11.16
N ARG A 38 0.13 -2.40 10.39
CA ARG A 38 1.57 -2.57 10.62
C ARG A 38 2.31 -1.36 10.06
N GLN A 39 2.31 -0.26 10.81
CA GLN A 39 2.90 1.01 10.39
C GLN A 39 4.43 1.01 10.42
N GLU A 40 5.04 0.41 11.45
CA GLU A 40 6.51 0.36 11.65
C GLU A 40 7.18 1.75 11.69
N PHE A 41 6.45 2.78 12.14
CA PHE A 41 6.95 4.12 12.46
C PHE A 41 6.19 4.71 13.65
N ASP A 42 6.76 5.69 14.34
CA ASP A 42 6.08 6.42 15.42
C ASP A 42 5.27 7.61 14.87
N ALA A 43 3.94 7.52 15.00
CA ALA A 43 3.01 8.56 14.55
C ALA A 43 2.39 9.25 15.77
N VAL A 44 2.49 10.58 15.80
CA VAL A 44 1.92 11.42 16.87
C VAL A 44 0.43 11.68 16.67
N GLU A 45 -0.08 11.37 15.48
CA GLU A 45 -1.48 11.57 15.14
C GLU A 45 -1.91 10.64 13.99
N HIS A 46 -3.14 10.15 14.04
CA HIS A 46 -3.78 9.48 12.91
C HIS A 46 -5.17 10.04 12.64
N ARG A 47 -5.58 10.07 11.36
CA ARG A 47 -6.92 10.50 10.95
C ARG A 47 -7.47 9.59 9.87
N SER A 48 -8.76 9.30 9.92
CA SER A 48 -9.44 8.73 8.76
C SER A 48 -9.35 9.70 7.59
N ALA A 49 -9.03 9.18 6.41
CA ALA A 49 -8.80 10.01 5.23
C ALA A 49 -9.38 9.41 3.97
N ARG A 50 -9.70 10.27 3.01
CA ARG A 50 -10.09 9.90 1.65
C ARG A 50 -9.22 10.62 0.63
N VAL A 51 -8.59 9.87 -0.25
CA VAL A 51 -7.88 10.40 -1.42
C VAL A 51 -8.74 10.19 -2.67
N HIS A 52 -8.90 11.22 -3.47
CA HIS A 52 -9.68 11.20 -4.72
C HIS A 52 -8.76 10.95 -5.93
N GLY A 53 -9.29 10.32 -6.98
CA GLY A 53 -8.53 9.95 -8.17
C GLY A 53 -7.68 8.69 -8.02
N TRP A 54 -7.87 7.94 -6.93
CA TRP A 54 -7.10 6.73 -6.61
C TRP A 54 -7.98 5.65 -5.98
N HIS A 55 -7.68 4.37 -6.20
CA HIS A 55 -8.36 3.26 -5.56
C HIS A 55 -7.37 2.19 -5.11
N ARG A 56 -7.74 1.45 -4.07
CA ARG A 56 -7.02 0.29 -3.58
C ARG A 56 -7.25 -0.89 -4.51
N ALA A 57 -6.21 -1.62 -4.87
CA ALA A 57 -6.32 -2.82 -5.70
C ALA A 57 -5.31 -3.91 -5.29
N LEU A 58 -5.78 -5.13 -5.03
CA LEU A 58 -4.92 -6.30 -4.79
C LEU A 58 -4.37 -6.82 -6.14
N ARG A 59 -3.45 -6.05 -6.74
CA ARG A 59 -3.01 -6.25 -8.14
C ARG A 59 -1.52 -6.04 -8.37
N MET A 60 -0.74 -5.82 -7.31
CA MET A 60 0.71 -5.73 -7.43
C MET A 60 1.33 -7.10 -7.19
N ARG A 61 2.11 -7.59 -8.14
CA ARG A 61 2.85 -8.84 -8.05
C ARG A 61 3.84 -8.78 -6.89
N SER A 62 3.78 -9.76 -6.01
CA SER A 62 4.72 -9.93 -4.90
C SER A 62 5.48 -11.25 -5.05
N ARG A 63 6.79 -11.17 -5.30
CA ARG A 63 7.70 -12.33 -5.44
C ARG A 63 8.55 -12.60 -4.19
N VAL A 64 8.36 -11.84 -3.11
CA VAL A 64 9.14 -11.97 -1.88
C VAL A 64 8.26 -11.98 -0.64
N ASN A 65 7.38 -10.97 -0.49
CA ASN A 65 6.67 -10.74 0.77
C ASN A 65 5.48 -11.68 0.97
N ARG A 66 4.67 -11.86 -0.08
CA ARG A 66 3.42 -12.66 -0.09
C ARG A 66 3.41 -13.76 -1.15
N GLY A 67 4.57 -14.08 -1.70
CA GLY A 67 4.79 -15.10 -2.73
C GLY A 67 6.28 -15.28 -2.99
N THR A 68 6.61 -16.11 -3.96
CA THR A 68 7.98 -16.38 -4.43
C THR A 68 8.11 -16.03 -5.93
N PRO A 69 9.32 -16.08 -6.53
CA PRO A 69 9.45 -15.93 -7.98
C PRO A 69 8.66 -16.99 -8.76
N GLN A 70 8.60 -18.23 -8.26
CA GLN A 70 7.90 -19.36 -8.89
C GLN A 70 6.38 -19.33 -8.62
N GLN A 71 5.97 -18.95 -7.41
CA GLN A 71 4.57 -18.85 -6.99
C GLN A 71 4.28 -17.40 -6.53
N PRO A 72 4.15 -16.44 -7.45
CA PRO A 72 3.97 -15.05 -7.09
C PRO A 72 2.62 -14.82 -6.42
N GLY A 73 2.64 -14.00 -5.36
CA GLY A 73 1.46 -13.52 -4.68
C GLY A 73 1.02 -12.15 -5.16
N LEU A 74 0.03 -11.59 -4.47
CA LEU A 74 -0.44 -10.24 -4.70
C LEU A 74 -0.39 -9.42 -3.41
N VAL A 75 -0.10 -8.13 -3.57
CA VAL A 75 -0.25 -7.13 -2.52
C VAL A 75 -1.07 -5.96 -3.05
N PHE A 76 -1.54 -5.13 -2.12
CA PHE A 76 -2.35 -3.97 -2.46
C PHE A 76 -1.46 -2.88 -3.03
N ALA A 77 -1.97 -2.19 -4.03
CA ALA A 77 -1.41 -0.95 -4.55
C ALA A 77 -2.49 0.13 -4.60
N LEU A 78 -2.05 1.38 -4.54
CA LEU A 78 -2.89 2.54 -4.80
C LEU A 78 -2.77 2.91 -6.28
N MET A 79 -3.86 2.74 -7.03
CA MET A 79 -3.88 2.85 -8.49
C MET A 79 -4.77 4.00 -8.98
N PRO A 80 -4.52 4.61 -10.15
CA PRO A 80 -5.32 5.73 -10.66
C PRO A 80 -6.80 5.38 -10.92
N GLY A 81 -7.69 6.30 -10.54
CA GLY A 81 -9.15 6.27 -10.72
C GLY A 81 -9.90 6.04 -9.40
N GLY A 82 -11.12 6.56 -9.29
CA GLY A 82 -12.02 6.33 -8.15
C GLY A 82 -11.67 7.17 -6.90
N ALA A 83 -11.89 6.59 -5.73
CA ALA A 83 -11.50 7.16 -4.44
C ALA A 83 -11.08 6.03 -3.48
N CYS A 84 -10.10 6.32 -2.60
CA CYS A 84 -9.60 5.37 -1.62
C CYS A 84 -9.77 5.95 -0.22
N ARG A 85 -10.45 5.20 0.65
CA ARG A 85 -10.52 5.47 2.08
C ARG A 85 -9.39 4.72 2.79
N GLY A 86 -8.67 5.44 3.63
CA GLY A 86 -7.53 4.92 4.39
C GLY A 86 -7.31 5.75 5.65
N VAL A 87 -6.07 5.78 6.10
CA VAL A 87 -5.64 6.53 7.28
C VAL A 87 -4.46 7.41 6.89
N VAL A 88 -4.41 8.64 7.37
CA VAL A 88 -3.18 9.43 7.35
C VAL A 88 -2.54 9.42 8.72
N PHE A 89 -1.22 9.33 8.74
CA PHE A 89 -0.40 9.35 9.96
C PHE A 89 0.53 10.54 9.91
N ARG A 90 0.51 11.40 10.94
CA ARG A 90 1.50 12.47 11.08
C ARG A 90 2.68 11.97 11.87
N LEU A 91 3.86 12.09 11.29
CA LEU A 91 5.10 11.70 11.94
C LEU A 91 5.58 12.86 12.82
N ARG A 92 6.31 12.50 13.89
CA ARG A 92 6.94 13.49 14.76
C ARG A 92 8.01 14.27 13.97
N ARG A 93 8.01 15.60 14.05
CA ARG A 93 8.91 16.45 13.24
C ARG A 93 10.38 16.13 13.50
N GLU A 94 10.73 15.85 14.75
CA GLU A 94 12.09 15.56 15.20
C GLU A 94 12.63 14.23 14.64
N THR A 95 11.75 13.26 14.36
CA THR A 95 12.14 11.93 13.84
C THR A 95 11.70 11.69 12.40
N ALA A 96 11.00 12.65 11.78
CA ALA A 96 10.35 12.49 10.47
C ALA A 96 11.32 11.99 9.38
N ASP A 97 12.56 12.49 9.37
CA ASP A 97 13.53 12.10 8.36
C ASP A 97 14.01 10.64 8.53
N ALA A 98 14.32 10.23 9.76
CA ALA A 98 14.72 8.86 10.06
C ALA A 98 13.57 7.86 9.81
N GLU A 99 12.35 8.23 10.21
CA GLU A 99 11.14 7.43 9.95
C GLU A 99 10.84 7.31 8.45
N LEU A 100 11.09 8.39 7.68
CA LEU A 100 10.98 8.35 6.23
C LEU A 100 11.99 7.38 5.61
N GLU A 101 13.25 7.34 6.09
CA GLU A 101 14.24 6.36 5.61
C GLU A 101 13.83 4.92 5.89
N GLN A 102 13.33 4.64 7.09
CA GLN A 102 12.85 3.30 7.46
C GLN A 102 11.65 2.89 6.60
N LEU A 103 10.69 3.80 6.43
CA LEU A 103 9.55 3.59 5.55
C LEU A 103 10.00 3.37 4.09
N TRP A 104 11.03 4.09 3.64
CA TRP A 104 11.60 3.94 2.30
C TRP A 104 12.24 2.57 2.09
N ALA A 105 13.04 2.11 3.05
CA ALA A 105 13.69 0.79 2.99
C ALA A 105 12.65 -0.35 2.91
N ARG A 106 11.50 -0.16 3.56
CA ARG A 106 10.38 -1.09 3.54
C ARG A 106 9.59 -1.07 2.23
N GLU A 107 9.15 0.10 1.77
CA GLU A 107 8.19 0.22 0.66
C GLU A 107 8.88 0.36 -0.71
N MET A 108 10.09 0.93 -0.75
CA MET A 108 10.82 1.28 -1.97
C MET A 108 12.13 0.49 -2.24
N PRO A 109 12.34 -0.75 -1.74
CA PRO A 109 13.65 -1.41 -1.88
C PRO A 109 14.08 -1.65 -3.33
N THR A 110 13.12 -1.76 -4.26
CA THR A 110 13.39 -1.89 -5.70
C THR A 110 12.90 -0.68 -6.50
N GLY A 111 12.39 0.36 -5.83
CA GLY A 111 11.76 1.52 -6.48
C GLY A 111 10.45 1.20 -7.20
N VAL A 112 9.73 0.13 -6.83
CA VAL A 112 8.53 -0.35 -7.56
C VAL A 112 7.36 0.64 -7.59
N TYR A 113 7.22 1.46 -6.55
CA TYR A 113 6.16 2.46 -6.47
C TYR A 113 6.59 3.82 -7.03
N ASP A 114 5.59 4.61 -7.42
CA ASP A 114 5.69 6.04 -7.66
C ASP A 114 5.24 6.79 -6.38
N PRO A 115 6.16 7.34 -5.57
CA PRO A 115 5.81 8.14 -4.40
C PRO A 115 5.12 9.44 -4.85
N ARG A 116 4.00 9.78 -4.20
CA ARG A 116 3.22 10.99 -4.53
C ARG A 116 2.70 11.65 -3.27
N TRP A 117 2.77 12.97 -3.23
CA TRP A 117 2.04 13.80 -2.28
C TRP A 117 0.61 13.97 -2.78
N LEU A 118 -0.35 13.40 -2.05
CA LEU A 118 -1.76 13.43 -2.43
C LEU A 118 -2.56 14.27 -1.43
N PRO A 119 -3.51 15.09 -1.90
CA PRO A 119 -4.48 15.73 -1.01
C PRO A 119 -5.39 14.66 -0.42
N ALA A 120 -5.32 14.51 0.90
CA ALA A 120 -6.09 13.57 1.68
C ALA A 120 -7.13 14.33 2.51
N ALA A 121 -8.41 14.18 2.15
CA ALA A 121 -9.51 14.81 2.87
C ALA A 121 -9.73 14.10 4.21
N THR A 122 -9.63 14.84 5.31
CA THR A 122 -9.91 14.36 6.68
C THR A 122 -11.06 15.17 7.30
N PRO A 123 -11.70 14.70 8.39
CA PRO A 123 -12.68 15.50 9.13
C PRO A 123 -12.14 16.86 9.62
N GLN A 124 -10.83 16.96 9.82
CA GLN A 124 -10.13 18.16 10.30
C GLN A 124 -9.61 19.05 9.15
N GLY A 125 -9.99 18.76 7.91
CA GLY A 125 -9.51 19.43 6.71
C GLY A 125 -8.55 18.59 5.88
N THR A 126 -8.13 19.13 4.74
CA THR A 126 -7.24 18.41 3.82
C THR A 126 -5.79 18.51 4.27
N VAL A 127 -5.09 17.37 4.30
CA VAL A 127 -3.63 17.31 4.49
C VAL A 127 -2.95 16.75 3.23
N HIS A 128 -1.71 17.14 2.98
CA HIS A 128 -0.91 16.53 1.90
C HIS A 128 -0.12 15.36 2.47
N ALA A 129 -0.45 14.15 2.02
CA ALA A 129 0.15 12.92 2.53
C ALA A 129 0.94 12.17 1.46
N LEU A 130 2.11 11.67 1.83
CA LEU A 130 2.92 10.77 1.03
C LEU A 130 2.19 9.44 0.87
N ALA A 131 1.95 9.06 -0.37
CA ALA A 131 1.35 7.78 -0.75
C ALA A 131 2.25 7.06 -1.76
N PHE A 132 2.43 5.76 -1.57
CA PHE A 132 3.11 4.89 -2.52
C PHE A 132 2.12 4.38 -3.56
N THR A 133 2.18 4.92 -4.77
CA THR A 133 1.24 4.62 -5.86
C THR A 133 1.84 3.64 -6.87
N LEU A 134 1.01 2.95 -7.64
CA LEU A 134 1.47 2.06 -8.71
C LEU A 134 0.88 2.50 -10.05
N GLY A 135 1.76 2.88 -10.98
CA GLY A 135 1.37 3.18 -12.36
C GLY A 135 0.89 1.94 -13.11
N ARG A 136 -0.06 2.14 -14.06
CA ARG A 136 -0.57 1.07 -14.94
C ARG A 136 0.48 0.48 -15.88
N ARG A 137 1.59 1.20 -16.09
CA ARG A 137 2.74 0.77 -16.89
C ARG A 137 3.80 0.02 -16.08
N SER A 138 3.61 -0.14 -14.76
CA SER A 138 4.55 -0.88 -13.92
C SER A 138 4.55 -2.36 -14.30
N GLU A 139 5.73 -2.96 -14.42
CA GLU A 139 5.87 -4.41 -14.65
C GLU A 139 5.34 -5.26 -13.48
N ALA A 140 5.20 -4.65 -12.30
CA ALA A 140 4.61 -5.29 -11.14
C ALA A 140 3.06 -5.30 -11.20
N TYR A 141 2.44 -4.54 -12.12
CA TYR A 141 0.99 -4.54 -12.28
C TYR A 141 0.52 -5.81 -13.02
N MET A 142 -0.35 -6.58 -12.38
CA MET A 142 -0.88 -7.85 -12.93
C MET A 142 -2.11 -7.68 -13.82
N GLY A 143 -2.61 -6.46 -14.06
CA GLY A 143 -3.88 -6.31 -14.76
C GLY A 143 -5.08 -6.68 -13.89
N ARG A 144 -6.24 -6.84 -14.53
CA ARG A 144 -7.37 -7.59 -13.94
C ARG A 144 -7.11 -9.07 -14.20
N ILE A 145 -7.29 -9.89 -13.17
CA ILE A 145 -7.19 -11.34 -13.30
C ILE A 145 -8.57 -11.98 -13.06
N PRO A 146 -8.88 -13.12 -13.70
CA PRO A 146 -10.09 -13.88 -13.42
C PRO A 146 -10.15 -14.38 -11.97
N ASP A 147 -11.36 -14.66 -11.48
CA ASP A 147 -11.55 -15.16 -10.11
C ASP A 147 -10.88 -16.51 -9.88
N GLU A 148 -10.80 -17.38 -10.89
CA GLU A 148 -10.06 -18.65 -10.83
C GLU A 148 -8.58 -18.43 -10.51
N GLN A 149 -7.93 -17.49 -11.22
CA GLN A 149 -6.54 -17.16 -10.98
C GLN A 149 -6.34 -16.47 -9.61
N MET A 150 -7.28 -15.61 -9.20
CA MET A 150 -7.27 -15.03 -7.86
C MET A 150 -7.37 -16.11 -6.77
N LEU A 151 -8.29 -17.07 -6.91
CA LEU A 151 -8.45 -18.18 -5.98
C LEU A 151 -7.19 -19.05 -5.91
N HIS A 152 -6.57 -19.34 -7.06
CA HIS A 152 -5.29 -20.04 -7.10
C HIS A 152 -4.21 -19.30 -6.30
N ILE A 153 -4.08 -17.98 -6.49
CA ILE A 153 -3.13 -17.15 -5.74
C ILE A 153 -3.46 -17.16 -4.23
N LEU A 154 -4.73 -16.98 -3.86
CA LEU A 154 -5.14 -16.97 -2.45
C LEU A 154 -4.86 -18.32 -1.76
N ARG A 155 -4.98 -19.43 -2.49
CA ARG A 155 -4.74 -20.78 -1.96
C ARG A 155 -3.26 -21.12 -1.82
N HIS A 156 -2.41 -20.68 -2.75
CA HIS A 156 -1.05 -21.21 -2.89
C HIS A 156 0.08 -20.21 -2.65
N ALA A 157 -0.16 -18.91 -2.83
CA ALA A 157 0.93 -17.93 -2.75
C ALA A 157 1.31 -17.63 -1.29
N SER A 158 2.55 -17.96 -0.94
CA SER A 158 3.16 -17.70 0.37
C SER A 158 4.57 -17.13 0.20
N GLY A 159 4.92 -16.14 1.00
CA GLY A 159 6.25 -15.53 1.01
C GLY A 159 6.74 -15.23 2.42
N ARG A 160 7.76 -14.38 2.52
CA ARG A 160 8.45 -14.02 3.77
C ARG A 160 7.51 -13.63 4.92
N TYR A 161 6.40 -12.98 4.62
CA TYR A 161 5.45 -12.48 5.62
C TYR A 161 4.12 -13.23 5.64
N GLY A 162 4.08 -14.44 5.08
CA GLY A 162 2.89 -15.30 5.00
C GLY A 162 2.16 -15.18 3.66
N THR A 163 0.90 -15.62 3.62
CA THR A 163 0.15 -15.77 2.37
C THR A 163 -0.48 -14.48 1.88
N THR A 164 -0.82 -14.44 0.58
CA THR A 164 -1.65 -13.36 0.02
C THR A 164 -3.03 -13.32 0.68
N LEU A 165 -3.59 -14.47 1.05
CA LEU A 165 -4.88 -14.56 1.75
C LEU A 165 -4.83 -13.97 3.17
N GLN A 166 -3.80 -14.28 3.95
CA GLN A 166 -3.59 -13.67 5.27
C GLN A 166 -3.47 -12.14 5.16
N TYR A 167 -2.79 -11.66 4.11
CA TYR A 167 -2.65 -10.23 3.85
C TYR A 167 -3.99 -9.55 3.50
N LEU A 168 -4.80 -10.19 2.66
CA LEU A 168 -6.15 -9.75 2.34
C LEU A 168 -7.03 -9.71 3.60
N ALA A 169 -7.03 -10.78 4.39
CA ALA A 169 -7.84 -10.89 5.61
C ALA A 169 -7.46 -9.84 6.67
N ALA A 170 -6.16 -9.67 6.95
CA ALA A 170 -5.67 -8.67 7.89
C ALA A 170 -6.05 -7.24 7.45
N THR A 171 -5.93 -6.95 6.14
CA THR A 171 -6.33 -5.65 5.60
C THR A 171 -7.85 -5.47 5.68
N ALA A 172 -8.64 -6.51 5.38
CA ALA A 172 -10.09 -6.45 5.50
C ALA A 172 -10.54 -6.18 6.93
N GLN A 173 -9.92 -6.84 7.92
CA GLN A 173 -10.17 -6.60 9.33
C GLN A 173 -9.84 -5.18 9.75
N ALA A 174 -8.62 -4.71 9.45
CA ALA A 174 -8.16 -3.38 9.82
C ALA A 174 -9.01 -2.25 9.21
N LEU A 175 -9.57 -2.48 8.01
CA LEU A 175 -10.52 -1.57 7.37
C LEU A 175 -11.86 -1.58 8.09
N ARG A 176 -12.41 -2.75 8.44
CA ARG A 176 -13.67 -2.87 9.19
C ARG A 176 -13.60 -2.19 10.55
N GLU A 177 -12.52 -2.42 11.32
CA GLU A 177 -12.29 -1.80 12.63
C GLU A 177 -12.28 -0.26 12.58
N ARG A 178 -11.98 0.31 11.41
CA ARG A 178 -11.97 1.76 11.15
C ARG A 178 -13.22 2.24 10.42
N GLY A 179 -14.26 1.42 10.31
CA GLY A 179 -15.51 1.75 9.63
C GLY A 179 -15.38 1.90 8.10
N VAL A 180 -14.26 1.47 7.50
CA VAL A 180 -14.02 1.57 6.06
C VAL A 180 -14.61 0.36 5.34
N HIS A 181 -15.65 0.64 4.55
CA HIS A 181 -16.30 -0.34 3.68
C HIS A 181 -15.68 -0.28 2.28
N ASP A 182 -14.86 -1.28 1.94
CA ASP A 182 -14.24 -1.42 0.63
C ASP A 182 -14.89 -2.57 -0.15
N ARG A 183 -15.59 -2.23 -1.23
CA ARG A 183 -16.40 -3.19 -2.01
C ARG A 183 -15.56 -4.31 -2.63
N GLU A 184 -14.36 -4.01 -3.13
CA GLU A 184 -13.52 -5.03 -3.77
C GLU A 184 -12.88 -5.94 -2.72
N VAL A 185 -12.41 -5.38 -1.61
CA VAL A 185 -11.89 -6.20 -0.50
C VAL A 185 -12.98 -7.13 0.03
N GLN A 186 -14.21 -6.64 0.21
CA GLN A 186 -15.34 -7.47 0.64
C GLN A 186 -15.72 -8.52 -0.40
N ARG A 187 -15.67 -8.20 -1.70
CA ARG A 187 -15.91 -9.17 -2.78
C ARG A 187 -14.88 -10.30 -2.73
N LEU A 188 -13.60 -9.98 -2.58
CA LEU A 188 -12.53 -10.96 -2.48
C LEU A 188 -12.63 -11.82 -1.21
N MET A 189 -13.02 -11.24 -0.07
CA MET A 189 -13.28 -12.00 1.16
C MET A 189 -14.44 -12.98 0.97
N ARG A 190 -15.56 -12.56 0.35
CA ARG A 190 -16.68 -13.46 0.02
C ARG A 190 -16.28 -14.55 -0.97
N LEU A 191 -15.46 -14.21 -1.98
CA LEU A 191 -14.94 -15.18 -2.95
C LEU A 191 -14.12 -16.26 -2.24
N ALA A 192 -13.23 -15.87 -1.31
CA ALA A 192 -12.42 -16.79 -0.52
C ALA A 192 -13.28 -17.69 0.39
N GLN A 193 -14.26 -17.11 1.10
CA GLN A 193 -15.19 -17.85 1.97
C GLN A 193 -16.03 -18.86 1.18
N ALA A 194 -16.60 -18.46 0.04
CA ALA A 194 -17.40 -19.33 -0.81
C ALA A 194 -16.63 -20.55 -1.35
N HIS A 195 -15.30 -20.51 -1.32
CA HIS A 195 -14.42 -21.60 -1.76
C HIS A 195 -13.65 -22.25 -0.61
N GLY A 196 -14.09 -22.06 0.64
CA GLY A 196 -13.54 -22.74 1.82
C GLY A 196 -12.10 -22.36 2.18
N LEU A 197 -11.66 -21.15 1.81
CA LEU A 197 -10.31 -20.66 2.14
C LEU A 197 -10.25 -19.95 3.50
N LEU A 198 -11.40 -19.54 4.05
CA LEU A 198 -11.55 -18.79 5.31
C LEU A 198 -12.73 -19.32 6.11
#